data_AF-A0A4P6UQT8-F1
#
_entry.id   AF-A0A4P6UQT8-F1
#
_cell.length_a   1.000
_cell.length_b   1.000
_cell.length_c   1.000
_cell.angle_alpha   90.00
_cell.angle_beta   90.00
_cell.angle_gamma   90.00
#
_symmetry.space_group_name_H-M   'P 1'
#
loop_
_entity.id
_entity.type
_entity.pdbx_description
1 polymer ?
#
loop_
_entity_poly.entity_id
_entity_poly.type
_entity_poly.pdbx_seq_one_letter_code
_entity_poly.pdbx_strand_id
1 'polypeptide(L)'
;MMKKYKTEFKREVGKSFLAGKGGAKLLARQWAVPEEKIRTWVSHYRLHGIDGLRPKRSAYSAQFKLQVLSRQDRERLSSRQVAAVYDIRNPNKVNERLPAEVTYLKKFQALIRSKRSAAPTKRA
;
A
#
# COMPACT_ATOMS: atom_id res chain seq x y z
N MET A 1 -10.26 -4.49 -14.61
CA MET A 1 -10.07 -5.96 -14.67
C MET A 1 -8.77 -6.35 -13.96
N MET A 2 -8.79 -7.43 -13.18
CA MET A 2 -7.71 -8.44 -12.98
C MET A 2 -8.10 -9.34 -11.79
N LYS A 3 -9.10 -10.21 -11.98
CA LYS A 3 -9.47 -11.31 -11.06
C LYS A 3 -8.68 -12.60 -11.38
N LYS A 4 -7.45 -12.52 -11.89
CA LYS A 4 -6.89 -13.71 -12.57
C LYS A 4 -6.43 -14.84 -11.63
N TYR A 5 -6.20 -14.59 -10.34
CA TYR A 5 -5.89 -15.66 -9.37
C TYR A 5 -6.45 -15.32 -7.98
N LYS A 6 -7.34 -16.16 -7.44
CA LYS A 6 -7.86 -16.04 -6.06
C LYS A 6 -6.72 -16.21 -5.05
N THR A 7 -6.81 -15.54 -3.91
CA THR A 7 -5.83 -15.63 -2.81
C THR A 7 -5.63 -17.07 -2.33
N GLU A 8 -6.71 -17.85 -2.32
CA GLU A 8 -6.74 -19.28 -1.96
C GLU A 8 -5.79 -20.10 -2.84
N PHE A 9 -5.85 -19.91 -4.16
CA PHE A 9 -4.98 -20.60 -5.11
C PHE A 9 -3.50 -20.28 -4.89
N LYS A 10 -3.16 -19.00 -4.66
CA LYS A 10 -1.77 -18.60 -4.35
C LYS A 10 -1.28 -19.24 -3.05
N ARG A 11 -2.15 -19.35 -2.04
CA ARG A 11 -1.82 -20.00 -0.77
C ARG A 11 -1.49 -21.47 -0.98
N GLU A 12 -2.25 -22.16 -1.83
CA GLU A 12 -2.05 -23.56 -2.16
C GLU A 12 -0.72 -23.81 -2.90
N VAL A 13 -0.36 -22.91 -3.81
CA VAL A 13 0.98 -22.88 -4.44
C VAL A 13 2.09 -22.71 -3.39
N GLY A 14 1.95 -21.72 -2.51
CA GLY A 14 2.95 -21.44 -1.46
C GLY A 14 3.12 -22.61 -0.48
N LYS A 15 2.01 -23.23 -0.07
CA LYS A 15 2.03 -24.43 0.79
C LYS A 15 2.67 -25.63 0.12
N SER A 16 2.34 -25.91 -1.14
CA SER A 16 2.89 -27.06 -1.85
C SER A 16 4.39 -26.92 -2.11
N PHE A 17 4.86 -25.69 -2.34
CA PHE A 17 6.29 -25.39 -2.44
C PHE A 17 7.01 -25.63 -1.11
N LEU A 18 6.46 -25.18 0.02
CA LEU A 18 7.04 -25.45 1.35
C LEU A 18 6.97 -26.93 1.75
N ALA A 19 5.95 -27.65 1.30
CA ALA A 19 5.80 -29.08 1.53
C ALA A 19 6.77 -29.93 0.68
N GLY A 20 7.67 -29.31 -0.10
CA GLY A 20 8.66 -30.02 -0.90
C GLY A 20 8.08 -30.79 -2.09
N LYS A 21 6.81 -30.55 -2.46
CA LYS A 21 6.12 -31.27 -3.55
C LYS A 21 6.70 -30.99 -4.95
N GLY A 22 7.70 -30.12 -5.06
CA GLY A 22 8.42 -29.83 -6.30
C GLY A 22 8.96 -28.39 -6.33
N GLY A 23 10.01 -28.18 -7.14
CA GLY A 23 10.56 -26.85 -7.41
C GLY A 23 9.62 -25.97 -8.26
N ALA A 24 9.93 -24.69 -8.37
CA ALA A 24 9.07 -23.70 -9.05
C ALA A 24 8.69 -24.11 -10.48
N LYS A 25 9.59 -24.78 -11.21
CA LYS A 25 9.39 -25.31 -12.56
C LYS A 25 8.34 -26.42 -12.64
N LEU A 26 8.26 -27.29 -11.63
CA LEU A 26 7.29 -28.38 -11.55
C LEU A 26 5.89 -27.83 -11.25
N LEU A 27 5.81 -26.92 -10.28
CA LEU A 27 4.57 -26.23 -9.90
C LEU A 27 4.03 -25.34 -11.03
N ALA A 28 4.92 -24.70 -11.79
CA ALA A 28 4.57 -23.90 -12.97
C ALA A 28 3.86 -24.74 -14.03
N ARG A 29 4.39 -25.94 -14.32
CA ARG A 29 3.79 -26.89 -15.26
C ARG A 29 2.47 -27.45 -14.74
N GLN A 30 2.42 -27.87 -13.49
CA GLN A 30 1.24 -28.45 -12.86
C GLN A 30 0.03 -27.51 -12.90
N TRP A 31 0.26 -26.21 -12.73
CA TRP A 31 -0.80 -25.22 -12.64
C TRP A 31 -0.90 -24.28 -13.85
N ALA A 32 -0.14 -24.53 -14.91
CA ALA A 32 -0.05 -23.66 -16.09
C ALA A 32 0.17 -22.18 -15.74
N VAL A 33 0.99 -21.92 -14.71
CA VAL A 33 1.36 -20.58 -14.25
C VAL A 33 2.81 -20.32 -14.65
N PRO A 34 3.17 -19.13 -15.17
CA PRO A 34 4.56 -18.80 -15.46
C PRO A 34 5.45 -18.97 -14.22
N GLU A 35 6.60 -19.62 -14.39
CA GLU A 35 7.53 -19.93 -13.29
C GLU A 35 7.93 -18.69 -12.49
N GLU A 36 8.13 -17.55 -13.16
CA GLU A 36 8.44 -16.27 -12.53
C GLU A 36 7.39 -15.85 -11.49
N LYS A 37 6.10 -16.11 -11.76
CA LYS A 37 5.02 -15.80 -10.82
C LYS A 37 5.04 -16.75 -9.63
N ILE A 38 5.30 -18.04 -9.84
CA ILE A 38 5.47 -19.02 -8.77
C ILE A 38 6.61 -18.56 -7.84
N ARG A 39 7.78 -18.20 -8.40
CA ARG A 39 8.93 -17.71 -7.63
C ARG A 39 8.59 -16.46 -6.82
N THR A 40 7.91 -15.50 -7.43
CA THR A 40 7.47 -14.26 -6.76
C THR A 40 6.53 -14.55 -5.59
N TRP A 41 5.52 -15.41 -5.79
CA TRP A 41 4.59 -15.82 -4.73
C TRP A 41 5.30 -16.54 -3.59
N VAL A 42 6.20 -17.47 -3.91
CA VAL A 42 7.01 -18.19 -2.92
C VAL A 42 7.87 -17.23 -2.10
N SER A 43 8.57 -16.28 -2.73
CA SER A 43 9.40 -15.30 -2.02
C SER A 43 8.55 -14.43 -1.10
N HIS A 44 7.41 -13.93 -1.57
CA HIS A 44 6.51 -13.14 -0.75
C HIS A 44 5.91 -13.94 0.42
N TYR A 45 5.59 -15.22 0.19
CA TYR A 45 5.07 -16.11 1.22
C TYR A 45 6.12 -16.45 2.28
N ARG A 46 7.39 -16.63 1.89
CA ARG A 46 8.50 -16.84 2.83
C ARG A 46 8.73 -15.62 3.73
N LEU A 47 8.63 -14.41 3.17
CA LEU A 47 8.89 -13.17 3.90
C LEU A 47 7.73 -12.71 4.78
N HIS A 48 6.49 -12.94 4.35
CA HIS A 48 5.31 -12.32 4.97
C HIS A 48 4.15 -13.29 5.18
N GLY A 49 4.38 -14.59 5.05
CA GLY A 49 3.33 -15.60 5.16
C GLY A 49 2.18 -15.36 4.17
N ILE A 50 0.96 -15.66 4.60
CA ILE A 50 -0.23 -15.52 3.74
C ILE A 50 -0.53 -14.06 3.35
N ASP A 51 -0.07 -13.09 4.16
CA ASP A 51 -0.25 -11.67 3.91
C ASP A 51 0.56 -11.17 2.71
N GLY A 52 1.69 -11.82 2.41
CA GLY A 52 2.48 -11.56 1.20
C GLY A 52 1.77 -11.95 -0.11
N LEU A 53 0.79 -12.85 -0.03
CA LEU A 53 0.03 -13.37 -1.17
C LEU A 53 -1.32 -12.69 -1.37
N ARG A 54 -1.83 -12.03 -0.32
CA ARG A 54 -3.09 -11.28 -0.40
C ARG A 54 -2.98 -10.20 -1.47
N PRO A 55 -4.01 -10.05 -2.34
CA PRO A 55 -4.12 -8.86 -3.16
C PRO A 55 -4.25 -7.65 -2.22
N LYS A 56 -3.16 -6.90 -2.04
CA LYS A 56 -3.23 -5.57 -1.41
C LYS A 56 -4.09 -4.72 -2.34
N ARG A 57 -5.35 -4.45 -1.95
CA ARG A 57 -6.19 -3.50 -2.66
C ARG A 57 -5.42 -2.19 -2.70
N SER A 58 -5.16 -1.68 -3.90
CA SER A 58 -4.51 -0.39 -4.14
C SER A 58 -5.38 0.81 -3.72
N ALA A 59 -6.59 0.55 -3.22
CA ALA A 59 -7.50 1.54 -2.67
C ALA A 59 -7.29 1.63 -1.15
N TYR A 60 -6.49 2.61 -0.75
CA TYR A 60 -6.44 3.06 0.64
C TYR A 60 -7.77 3.70 1.05
N SER A 61 -8.25 3.41 2.27
CA SER A 61 -9.44 4.07 2.81
C SER A 61 -9.22 5.58 2.92
N ALA A 62 -10.30 6.36 2.85
CA ALA A 62 -10.24 7.81 3.01
C ALA A 62 -9.57 8.21 4.33
N GLN A 63 -9.88 7.50 5.41
CA GLN A 63 -9.29 7.69 6.74
C GLN A 63 -7.78 7.39 6.77
N PHE A 64 -7.34 6.29 6.13
CA PHE A 64 -5.91 5.98 6.05
C PHE A 64 -5.16 7.06 5.25
N LYS A 65 -5.72 7.49 4.10
CA LYS A 65 -5.12 8.57 3.31
C LYS A 65 -5.04 9.87 4.11
N LEU A 66 -6.08 10.24 4.86
CA LEU A 66 -6.06 11.39 5.76
C LEU A 66 -4.93 11.28 6.79
N GLN A 67 -4.79 10.13 7.45
CA GLN A 67 -3.73 9.92 8.44
C GLN A 67 -2.33 10.09 7.82
N VAL A 68 -2.09 9.46 6.67
CA VAL A 68 -0.81 9.55 5.94
C VAL A 68 -0.51 11.00 5.57
N LEU A 69 -1.50 11.73 5.05
CA LEU A 69 -1.33 13.10 4.57
C LEU A 69 -1.20 14.11 5.72
N SER A 70 -1.95 13.95 6.81
CA SER A 70 -1.78 14.75 8.02
C SER A 70 -0.39 14.57 8.62
N ARG A 71 0.14 13.33 8.61
CA ARG A 71 1.50 13.08 9.08
C ARG A 71 2.54 13.67 8.13
N GLN A 72 2.37 13.50 6.82
CA GLN A 72 3.25 14.08 5.80
C GLN A 72 3.40 15.59 6.01
N ASP A 73 2.29 16.28 6.25
CA ASP A 73 2.26 17.72 6.41
C ASP A 73 2.75 18.19 7.79
N ARG A 74 2.39 17.51 8.88
CA ARG A 74 2.88 17.80 10.24
C ARG A 74 4.40 17.66 10.34
N GLU A 75 4.95 16.63 9.72
CA GLU A 75 6.38 16.30 9.79
C GLU A 75 7.16 16.83 8.57
N ARG A 76 6.51 17.60 7.68
CA ARG A 76 7.05 18.13 6.42
C ARG A 76 7.80 17.07 5.59
N LEU A 77 7.27 15.86 5.56
CA LEU A 77 7.84 14.74 4.82
C LEU A 77 7.53 14.87 3.32
N SER A 78 8.45 14.41 2.49
CA SER A 78 8.16 14.21 1.07
C SER A 78 7.21 13.01 0.87
N SER A 79 6.53 12.97 -0.28
CA SER A 79 5.66 11.85 -0.66
C SER A 79 6.39 10.50 -0.65
N ARG A 80 7.69 10.48 -0.98
CA ARG A 80 8.53 9.26 -0.91
C ARG A 80 8.81 8.84 0.53
N GLN A 81 9.15 9.78 1.40
CA GLN A 81 9.41 9.49 2.82
C GLN A 81 8.15 8.97 3.51
N VAL A 82 7.00 9.63 3.32
CA VAL A 82 5.76 9.15 3.94
C VAL A 82 5.32 7.80 3.37
N ALA A 83 5.55 7.55 2.09
CA ALA A 83 5.26 6.24 1.49
C ALA A 83 6.12 5.13 2.09
N ALA A 84 7.39 5.39 2.39
CA ALA A 84 8.26 4.44 3.07
C ALA A 84 7.79 4.15 4.50
N VAL A 85 7.37 5.18 5.26
CA VAL A 85 6.87 5.02 6.65
C VAL A 85 5.62 4.14 6.71
N TYR A 86 4.76 4.18 5.69
CA TYR A 86 3.47 3.46 5.67
C TYR A 86 3.47 2.22 4.76
N ASP A 87 4.64 1.74 4.30
CA ASP A 87 4.76 0.61 3.35
C ASP A 87 3.88 0.76 2.10
N ILE A 88 3.86 1.97 1.54
CA ILE A 88 3.10 2.33 0.35
C ILE A 88 3.96 2.09 -0.88
N ARG A 89 3.70 0.97 -1.58
CA ARG A 89 4.41 0.54 -2.80
C ARG A 89 4.43 1.55 -3.95
N ASN A 90 3.52 2.52 -3.98
CA ASN A 90 3.51 3.57 -4.99
C ASN A 90 3.22 4.93 -4.34
N PRO A 91 4.24 5.80 -4.17
CA PRO A 91 4.09 7.12 -3.58
C PRO A 91 3.03 7.99 -4.27
N ASN A 92 2.81 7.80 -5.57
CA ASN A 92 1.81 8.56 -6.32
C ASN A 92 0.37 8.22 -5.87
N LYS A 93 0.15 7.01 -5.30
CA LYS A 93 -1.15 6.60 -4.74
C LYS A 93 -1.50 7.28 -3.41
N VAL A 94 -0.54 7.92 -2.74
CA VAL A 94 -0.78 8.74 -1.56
C VAL A 94 -1.59 10.00 -1.93
N ASN A 95 -1.28 10.57 -3.09
CA ASN A 95 -1.92 11.79 -3.59
C ASN A 95 -3.08 11.51 -4.56
N GLU A 96 -3.16 10.31 -5.13
CA GLU A 96 -4.17 9.97 -6.12
C GLU A 96 -5.56 9.72 -5.51
N ARG A 97 -6.57 10.38 -6.11
CA ARG A 97 -8.01 10.17 -5.92
C ARG A 97 -8.43 10.20 -4.45
N LEU A 98 -8.42 11.41 -3.90
CA LEU A 98 -9.08 11.71 -2.63
C LEU A 98 -10.56 11.99 -2.91
N PRO A 99 -11.50 11.45 -2.09
CA PRO A 99 -12.88 11.90 -2.11
C PRO A 99 -12.92 13.44 -2.00
N ALA A 100 -13.92 14.07 -2.62
CA ALA A 100 -14.07 15.53 -2.60
C ALA A 100 -14.03 16.08 -1.16
N GLU A 101 -14.64 15.36 -0.22
CA GLU A 101 -14.63 15.64 1.22
C GLU A 101 -13.21 15.72 1.80
N VAL A 102 -12.32 14.79 1.47
CA VAL A 102 -10.95 14.78 1.99
C VAL A 102 -10.12 15.93 1.42
N THR A 103 -10.33 16.29 0.16
CA THR A 103 -9.70 17.47 -0.46
C THR A 103 -10.20 18.76 0.19
N TYR A 104 -11.50 18.84 0.46
CA TYR A 104 -12.12 19.97 1.15
C TYR A 104 -11.56 20.13 2.56
N LEU A 105 -11.51 19.04 3.35
CA LEU A 105 -10.95 19.04 4.70
C LEU A 105 -9.47 19.47 4.73
N LYS A 106 -8.68 19.06 3.73
CA LYS A 106 -7.29 19.54 3.58
C LYS A 106 -7.20 21.04 3.34
N LYS A 107 -7.99 21.57 2.38
CA LYS A 107 -8.02 23.01 2.08
C LYS A 107 -8.46 23.80 3.32
N PHE A 108 -9.44 23.29 4.06
CA PHE A 108 -9.92 23.87 5.29
C PHE A 108 -8.85 23.89 6.40
N GLN A 109 -8.13 22.78 6.61
CA GLN A 109 -7.03 22.72 7.57
C GLN A 109 -5.86 23.65 7.20
N ALA A 110 -5.52 23.74 5.91
CA ALA A 110 -4.52 24.67 5.41
C ALA A 110 -4.93 26.14 5.65
N LEU A 111 -6.22 26.45 5.45
CA LEU A 111 -6.78 27.77 5.73
C LEU A 111 -6.74 28.11 7.22
N ILE A 112 -7.14 27.20 8.10
CA ILE A 112 -7.05 27.39 9.57
C ILE A 112 -5.61 27.66 9.98
N ARG A 113 -4.65 26.91 9.43
CA ARG A 113 -3.23 27.14 9.72
C ARG A 113 -2.78 28.52 9.25
N SER A 114 -3.07 28.88 8.00
CA SER A 114 -2.72 30.18 7.43
C SER A 114 -3.23 31.32 8.31
N LYS A 115 -4.49 31.25 8.75
CA LYS A 115 -5.09 32.21 9.68
C LYS A 115 -4.41 32.22 11.05
N ARG A 116 -3.98 31.07 11.58
CA ARG A 116 -3.23 30.98 12.85
C ARG A 116 -1.82 31.57 12.74
N SER A 117 -1.13 31.38 11.63
CA SER A 117 0.19 31.95 11.38
C SER A 117 0.17 33.44 11.04
N ALA A 118 -0.98 33.98 10.60
CA ALA A 118 -1.18 35.41 10.34
C ALA A 118 -1.68 36.20 11.56
N ALA A 119 -1.93 35.53 12.69
CA ALA A 119 -2.32 36.22 13.92
C ALA A 119 -1.13 37.06 14.43
N PRO A 120 -1.29 38.37 14.69
CA PRO A 120 -0.20 39.21 15.12
C PRO A 120 0.33 38.72 16.46
N THR A 121 1.62 38.40 16.49
CA THR A 121 2.33 38.18 17.76
C THR A 121 2.31 39.51 18.50
N LYS A 122 1.48 39.63 19.54
CA LYS A 122 1.55 40.78 20.45
C LYS A 122 2.97 40.81 21.02
N ARG A 123 3.81 41.72 20.50
CA ARG A 123 5.10 42.06 21.12
C ARG A 123 4.77 42.90 22.35
N ALA A 124 5.10 42.35 23.52
CA ALA A 124 5.23 43.10 24.76
C ALA A 124 6.54 43.88 24.74
#